data_AF-A0A645CSX4-F1
#
_entry.id   AF-A0A645CSX4-F1
#
_cell.length_a   1.000
_cell.length_b   1.000
_cell.length_c   1.000
_cell.angle_alpha   90.00
_cell.angle_beta   90.00
_cell.angle_gamma   90.00
#
_symmetry.space_group_name_H-M   'P 1'
#
loop_
_entity.id
_entity.type
_entity.pdbx_description
1 polymer ?
#
loop_
_entity_poly.entity_id
_entity_poly.type
_entity_poly.pdbx_seq_one_letter_code
_entity_poly.pdbx_strand_id
1 'polypeptide(L)'
;MYRDYYYNESNIHKFFQNRVATKFKLNKDVKDILYVPMDSRAFASPYGKEDYIFQRRGGWSSCSPYLAGVYALACQVYPKITPEIFWKMALETGDSITLAKNNKEITMEKVVNPLRLIEKLMELK
;
A
#
# COMPACT_ATOMS: atom_id res chain seq x y z
N MET A 1 9.89 -12.83 19.42
CA MET A 1 9.43 -11.70 20.26
C MET A 1 8.25 -11.03 19.56
N TYR A 2 7.05 -11.53 19.82
CA TYR A 2 5.80 -11.08 19.19
C TYR A 2 5.34 -9.82 19.94
N ARG A 3 5.49 -8.65 19.34
CA ARG A 3 4.75 -7.48 19.79
C ARG A 3 3.41 -7.50 19.08
N ASP A 4 2.41 -8.00 19.77
CA ASP A 4 1.03 -7.65 19.55
C ASP A 4 0.92 -6.13 19.75
N TYR A 5 1.16 -5.38 18.68
CA TYR A 5 0.73 -4.00 18.60
C TYR A 5 -0.79 -4.05 18.51
N TYR A 6 -1.44 -4.14 19.67
CA TYR A 6 -2.87 -3.97 19.82
C TYR A 6 -3.24 -2.64 19.17
N TYR A 7 -4.05 -2.69 18.12
CA TYR A 7 -4.71 -1.51 17.54
C TYR A 7 -5.68 -0.98 18.60
N ASN A 8 -5.16 -0.20 19.54
CA ASN A 8 -5.95 0.46 20.59
C ASN A 8 -6.49 1.82 20.12
N GLU A 9 -6.10 2.27 18.93
CA GLU A 9 -6.72 3.41 18.28
C GLU A 9 -7.94 2.92 17.47
N SER A 10 -9.10 3.53 17.72
CA SER A 10 -10.32 3.30 16.93
C SER A 10 -10.17 3.74 15.47
N ASN A 11 -9.16 4.55 15.18
CA ASN A 11 -8.86 5.05 13.84
C ASN A 11 -7.52 4.48 13.36
N ILE A 12 -7.58 3.44 12.53
CA ILE A 12 -6.39 2.79 11.96
C ILE A 12 -5.54 3.73 11.10
N HIS A 13 -6.18 4.72 10.46
CA HIS A 13 -5.49 5.72 9.65
C HIS A 13 -4.59 6.59 10.53
N LYS A 14 -5.12 7.13 11.62
CA LYS A 14 -4.36 7.91 12.60
C LYS A 14 -3.20 7.11 13.20
N PHE A 15 -3.42 5.83 13.48
CA PHE A 15 -2.38 4.95 14.01
C PHE A 15 -1.19 4.85 13.05
N PHE A 16 -1.45 4.62 11.77
CA PHE A 16 -0.40 4.54 10.76
C PHE A 16 0.25 5.89 10.47
N GLN A 17 -0.52 6.99 10.42
CA GLN A 17 0.01 8.34 10.28
C GLN A 17 1.03 8.64 11.39
N ASN A 18 0.67 8.37 12.64
CA ASN A 18 1.53 8.56 13.81
C ASN A 18 2.81 7.71 13.74
N ARG A 19 2.69 6.44 13.31
CA ARG A 19 3.86 5.56 13.14
C ARG A 19 4.80 6.07 12.05
N VAL A 20 4.27 6.52 10.91
CA VAL A 20 5.07 7.08 9.81
C VAL A 20 5.76 8.35 10.27
N ALA A 21 5.00 9.28 10.86
CA ALA A 21 5.53 10.56 11.35
C ALA A 21 6.65 10.36 12.37
N THR A 22 6.45 9.45 13.34
CA THR A 22 7.45 9.14 14.36
C THR A 22 8.69 8.48 13.76
N LYS A 23 8.52 7.46 12.90
CA LYS A 23 9.63 6.71 12.32
C LYS A 23 10.54 7.59 11.45
N PHE A 24 9.95 8.54 10.73
CA PHE A 24 10.69 9.43 9.82
C PHE A 24 10.93 10.84 10.37
N LYS A 25 10.60 11.09 11.64
CA LYS A 25 10.71 12.41 12.30
C LYS A 25 10.09 13.53 11.45
N LEU A 26 8.90 13.27 10.90
CA LEU A 26 8.19 14.24 10.08
C LEU A 26 7.60 15.33 10.97
N ASN A 27 7.90 16.59 10.65
CA ASN A 27 7.37 17.76 11.36
C ASN A 27 5.97 18.19 10.85
N LYS A 28 5.35 17.40 9.98
CA LYS A 28 4.04 17.68 9.38
C LYS A 28 3.12 16.49 9.55
N ASP A 29 1.84 16.78 9.71
CA ASP A 29 0.78 15.77 9.69
C ASP A 29 0.80 15.04 8.35
N VAL A 30 0.89 13.72 8.40
CA VAL A 30 0.73 12.84 7.23
C VAL A 30 -0.74 12.93 6.82
N LYS A 31 -1.05 13.67 5.75
CA LYS A 31 -2.45 13.95 5.36
C LYS A 31 -3.14 12.77 4.70
N ASP A 32 -2.44 12.07 3.82
CA ASP A 32 -2.98 10.96 3.03
C ASP A 32 -2.12 9.71 3.19
N ILE A 33 -2.79 8.56 3.29
CA ILE A 33 -2.17 7.24 3.28
C ILE A 33 -2.80 6.43 2.15
N LEU A 34 -1.94 5.81 1.35
CA LEU A 34 -2.30 4.75 0.43
C LEU A 34 -1.85 3.41 1.03
N TYR A 35 -2.78 2.48 1.24
CA TYR A 35 -2.43 1.15 1.74
C TYR A 35 -2.02 0.26 0.57
N VAL A 36 -0.90 -0.46 0.73
CA VAL A 36 -0.37 -1.37 -0.28
C VAL A 36 -0.09 -2.75 0.32
N PRO A 37 -0.23 -3.83 -0.47
CA PRO A 37 0.10 -5.18 -0.02
C PRO A 37 1.56 -5.30 0.42
N MET A 38 1.77 -5.89 1.60
CA MET A 38 3.09 -6.05 2.21
C MET A 38 3.33 -7.50 2.69
N ASP A 39 2.30 -8.12 3.23
CA ASP A 39 2.33 -9.46 3.83
C ASP A 39 1.82 -10.54 2.85
N SER A 40 2.03 -11.81 3.21
CA SER A 40 1.51 -12.99 2.52
C SER A 40 1.76 -13.00 1.00
N ARG A 41 3.02 -12.80 0.61
CA ARG A 41 3.44 -12.69 -0.80
C ARG A 41 4.37 -13.84 -1.19
N ALA A 42 4.24 -14.30 -2.43
CA ALA A 42 5.18 -15.21 -3.07
C ALA A 42 6.02 -14.42 -4.08
N PHE A 43 7.33 -14.63 -4.07
CA PHE A 43 8.26 -13.99 -5.01
C PHE A 43 9.48 -14.89 -5.26
N ALA A 44 10.30 -14.51 -6.26
CA ALA A 44 11.49 -15.25 -6.63
C ALA A 44 12.43 -15.45 -5.43
N SER A 45 12.86 -16.70 -5.23
CA SER A 45 13.76 -17.08 -4.15
C SER A 45 15.20 -16.68 -4.49
N PRO A 46 16.02 -16.25 -3.51
CA PRO A 46 17.44 -16.05 -3.74
C PRO A 46 18.23 -17.38 -3.77
N TYR A 47 17.60 -18.52 -3.47
CA TYR A 47 18.29 -19.82 -3.30
C TYR A 47 18.38 -20.66 -4.57
N GLY A 48 17.61 -20.35 -5.60
CA GLY A 48 17.57 -21.10 -6.85
C GLY A 48 16.90 -20.29 -7.95
N LYS A 49 17.35 -20.48 -9.20
CA LYS A 49 16.90 -19.70 -10.36
C LYS A 49 15.40 -19.86 -10.64
N GLU A 50 14.86 -21.06 -10.41
CA GLU A 50 13.46 -21.41 -10.67
C GLU A 50 12.64 -21.48 -9.36
N ASP A 51 13.25 -21.11 -8.23
CA ASP A 51 12.63 -21.25 -6.92
C ASP A 51 11.80 -20.02 -6.56
N TYR A 52 10.74 -20.24 -5.82
CA TYR A 52 9.91 -19.20 -5.22
C TYR A 52 9.86 -19.38 -3.71
N ILE A 53 9.76 -18.27 -2.99
CA ILE A 53 9.55 -18.26 -1.56
C ILE A 53 8.25 -17.54 -1.21
N PHE A 54 7.47 -18.15 -0.32
CA PHE A 54 6.32 -17.51 0.31
C PHE A 54 6.76 -16.87 1.63
N GLN A 55 6.52 -15.56 1.77
CA GLN A 55 6.73 -14.85 3.02
C GLN A 55 5.40 -14.37 3.59
N ARG A 56 5.03 -14.96 4.73
CA ARG A 56 3.82 -14.56 5.46
C ARG A 56 3.89 -13.12 5.98
N ARG A 57 5.08 -12.67 6.38
CA ARG A 57 5.31 -11.33 6.95
C ARG A 57 6.31 -10.57 6.09
N GLY A 58 5.95 -9.34 5.72
CA GLY A 58 6.82 -8.40 5.05
C GLY A 58 7.26 -7.26 5.97
N GLY A 59 8.12 -6.41 5.43
CA GLY A 59 8.46 -5.12 6.02
C GLY A 59 8.10 -3.99 5.06
N TRP A 60 8.27 -2.74 5.48
CA TRP A 60 7.95 -1.59 4.63
C TRP A 60 8.76 -1.55 3.33
N SER A 61 9.93 -2.18 3.30
CA SER A 61 10.71 -2.39 2.07
C SER A 61 9.98 -3.25 1.04
N SER A 62 9.02 -4.06 1.44
CA SER A 62 8.16 -4.85 0.55
C SER A 62 7.14 -4.00 -0.21
N CYS A 63 6.81 -2.81 0.32
CA CYS A 63 5.85 -1.89 -0.30
C CYS A 63 6.44 -1.23 -1.56
N SER A 64 7.73 -0.86 -1.50
CA SER A 64 8.45 -0.21 -2.60
C SER A 64 8.40 -0.98 -3.93
N PRO A 65 8.72 -2.29 -4.00
CA PRO A 65 8.66 -3.03 -5.27
C PRO A 65 7.23 -3.21 -5.78
N TYR A 66 6.24 -3.34 -4.89
CA TYR A 66 4.83 -3.40 -5.31
C TYR A 66 4.43 -2.09 -6.00
N LEU A 67 4.69 -0.96 -5.35
CA LEU A 67 4.35 0.37 -5.88
C LEU A 67 5.10 0.67 -7.18
N ALA A 68 6.37 0.29 -7.27
CA ALA A 68 7.16 0.43 -8.50
C ALA A 68 6.55 -0.37 -9.66
N GLY A 69 6.07 -1.58 -9.43
CA GLY A 69 5.38 -2.38 -10.44
C GLY A 69 4.09 -1.72 -10.93
N VAL A 70 3.25 -1.22 -10.01
CA VAL A 70 2.02 -0.51 -10.36
C VAL A 70 2.31 0.79 -11.11
N TYR A 71 3.35 1.53 -10.70
CA TYR A 71 3.78 2.74 -11.41
C TYR A 71 4.29 2.43 -12.83
N ALA A 72 5.05 1.35 -13.01
CA ALA A 72 5.49 0.92 -14.34
C ALA A 72 4.31 0.61 -15.27
N LEU A 73 3.26 -0.05 -14.77
CA LEU A 73 2.01 -0.25 -15.53
C LEU A 73 1.33 1.09 -15.86
N ALA A 74 1.30 2.03 -14.92
CA ALA A 74 0.77 3.37 -15.16
C ALA A 74 1.54 4.10 -16.28
N CYS A 75 2.87 3.98 -16.31
CA CYS A 75 3.70 4.54 -17.40
C CYS A 75 3.37 3.94 -18.76
N GLN A 76 3.08 2.64 -18.83
CA GLN A 76 2.72 1.96 -20.08
C GLN A 76 1.40 2.47 -20.65
N VAL A 77 0.42 2.74 -19.78
CA VAL A 77 -0.90 3.18 -20.24
C VAL A 77 -1.00 4.68 -20.37
N TYR A 78 -0.27 5.47 -19.58
CA TYR A 78 -0.31 6.93 -19.67
C TYR A 78 1.12 7.50 -19.66
N PRO A 79 1.77 7.66 -20.83
CA PRO A 79 3.17 8.09 -20.91
C PRO A 79 3.46 9.48 -20.34
N LYS A 80 2.43 10.31 -20.14
CA LYS A 80 2.53 11.64 -19.50
C LYS A 80 2.41 11.57 -17.97
N ILE A 81 2.38 10.37 -17.38
CA ILE A 81 2.22 10.18 -15.94
C ILE A 81 3.35 10.88 -15.18
N THR A 82 2.99 11.66 -14.17
CA THR A 82 3.94 12.19 -13.18
C THR A 82 3.69 11.50 -11.83
N PRO A 83 4.64 11.53 -10.89
CA PRO A 83 4.41 11.01 -9.53
C PRO A 83 3.18 11.63 -8.86
N GLU A 84 2.90 12.92 -9.09
CA GLU A 84 1.75 13.64 -8.54
C GLU A 84 0.43 13.14 -9.13
N ILE A 85 0.37 12.95 -10.46
CA ILE A 85 -0.81 12.39 -11.13
C ILE A 85 -1.06 10.97 -10.64
N PHE A 86 0.00 10.15 -10.59
CA PHE A 86 -0.11 8.78 -10.10
C PHE A 86 -0.63 8.72 -8.66
N TRP A 87 -0.03 9.52 -7.76
CA TRP A 87 -0.42 9.53 -6.36
C TRP A 87 -1.86 9.97 -6.16
N LYS A 88 -2.27 11.05 -6.83
CA LYS A 88 -3.65 11.53 -6.80
C LYS A 88 -4.62 10.45 -7.27
N MET A 89 -4.37 9.88 -8.45
CA MET A 89 -5.26 8.86 -9.03
C MET A 89 -5.31 7.61 -8.17
N ALA A 90 -4.19 7.14 -7.62
CA ALA A 90 -4.14 5.98 -6.74
C ALA A 90 -4.96 6.17 -5.46
N LEU A 91 -4.98 7.39 -4.90
CA LEU A 91 -5.83 7.71 -3.75
C LEU A 91 -7.32 7.77 -4.13
N GLU A 92 -7.65 8.32 -5.30
CA GLU A 92 -9.03 8.44 -5.81
C GLU A 92 -9.64 7.09 -6.19
N THR A 93 -8.83 6.16 -6.71
CA THR A 93 -9.29 4.83 -7.16
C THR A 93 -9.09 3.73 -6.12
N GLY A 94 -8.56 4.05 -4.95
CA GLY A 94 -8.32 3.07 -3.89
C GLY A 94 -9.63 2.53 -3.32
N ASP A 95 -9.66 1.24 -3.00
CA ASP A 95 -10.82 0.58 -2.40
C ASP A 95 -10.86 0.78 -0.88
N SER A 96 -12.06 0.62 -0.31
CA SER A 96 -12.26 0.49 1.13
C SER A 96 -12.42 -0.98 1.49
N ILE A 97 -11.61 -1.45 2.44
CA ILE A 97 -11.68 -2.83 2.95
C ILE A 97 -11.98 -2.78 4.44
N THR A 98 -13.06 -3.44 4.84
CA THR A 98 -13.41 -3.62 6.26
C THR A 98 -12.99 -5.00 6.73
N LEU A 99 -12.24 -5.05 7.83
CA LEU A 99 -11.79 -6.29 8.46
C LEU A 99 -12.40 -6.43 9.85
N ALA A 100 -12.94 -7.60 10.17
CA ALA A 100 -13.34 -7.94 11.52
C ALA A 100 -12.13 -8.46 12.31
N LYS A 101 -11.80 -7.79 13.43
CA LYS A 101 -10.73 -8.23 14.34
C LYS A 101 -11.14 -7.97 15.80
N ASN A 102 -11.07 -9.00 16.65
CA ASN A 102 -11.40 -8.90 18.08
C ASN A 102 -12.78 -8.26 18.34
N ASN A 103 -13.81 -8.67 17.59
CA ASN A 103 -15.18 -8.12 17.64
C ASN A 103 -15.26 -6.60 17.34
N LYS A 104 -14.25 -6.03 16.67
CA LYS A 104 -14.28 -4.67 16.14
C LYS A 104 -14.11 -4.72 14.62
N GLU A 105 -14.87 -3.91 13.93
CA GLU A 105 -14.66 -3.65 12.50
C GLU A 105 -13.61 -2.56 12.35
N ILE A 106 -12.66 -2.78 11.45
CA ILE A 106 -11.61 -1.85 11.12
C ILE A 106 -11.64 -1.62 9.62
N THR A 107 -11.95 -0.39 9.22
CA THR A 107 -11.97 0.01 7.81
C THR A 107 -10.65 0.65 7.42
N MET A 108 -10.03 0.11 6.37
CA MET A 108 -8.92 0.73 5.68
C MET A 108 -9.44 1.37 4.39
N GLU A 109 -9.43 2.68 4.34
CA GLU A 109 -9.76 3.45 3.14
C GLU A 109 -8.52 3.62 2.27
N LYS A 110 -8.70 3.65 0.94
CA LYS A 110 -7.61 3.87 -0.03
C LYS A 110 -6.58 2.72 -0.05
N VAL A 111 -7.05 1.48 -0.07
CA VAL A 111 -6.23 0.33 -0.45
C VAL A 111 -6.03 0.37 -1.96
N VAL A 112 -4.78 0.33 -2.42
CA VAL A 112 -4.46 0.43 -3.84
C VAL A 112 -5.24 -0.61 -4.65
N ASN A 113 -5.96 -0.14 -5.67
CA ASN A 113 -6.60 -0.99 -6.68
C ASN A 113 -5.91 -0.74 -8.03
N PRO A 114 -4.97 -1.62 -8.45
CA PRO A 114 -4.25 -1.43 -9.70
C PRO A 114 -5.17 -1.44 -10.93
N LEU A 115 -6.23 -2.25 -10.94
CA LEU A 115 -7.14 -2.33 -12.09
C LEU A 115 -7.88 -1.00 -12.29
N ARG A 116 -8.57 -0.51 -11.25
CA ARG A 116 -9.32 0.76 -11.30
C ARG A 116 -8.40 1.94 -11.58
N LEU A 117 -7.18 1.94 -11.02
CA LEU A 117 -6.18 2.95 -11.32
C LEU A 117 -5.82 2.97 -12.81
N ILE A 118 -5.53 1.80 -13.39
CA ILE A 118 -5.12 1.68 -14.79
C ILE A 118 -6.28 2.05 -15.73
N GLU A 119 -7.50 1.57 -15.45
CA GLU A 119 -8.71 1.97 -16.18
C GLU A 119 -8.87 3.49 -16.16
N LYS A 120 -8.76 4.11 -14.98
CA LYS A 120 -8.89 5.56 -14.84
C LYS A 120 -7.82 6.33 -15.63
N LEU A 121 -6.58 5.84 -15.66
CA LEU A 121 -5.50 6.46 -16.43
C LEU A 121 -5.71 6.31 -17.94
N MET A 122 -6.34 5.23 -18.40
CA MET A 122 -6.67 5.06 -19.82
C MET A 122 -7.71 6.07 -20.30
N GLU A 123 -8.60 6.54 -19.43
CA GLU A 123 -9.58 7.62 -19.73
C GLU A 123 -8.94 8.99 -19.92
N LEU A 124 -7.70 9.21 -19.43
CA LEU A 124 -6.98 10.48 -19.53
C LEU A 124 -6.17 10.64 -20.82
N LYS A 125 -6.19 9.61 -21.68
CA LYS A 125 -5.44 9.58 -22.94
C LYS A 125 -5.93 10.61 -23.96
#